data_AF-F4L7Y0-F1
#
_entry.id   AF-F4L7Y0-F1
#
_cell.length_a   1.000
_cell.length_b   1.000
_cell.length_c   1.000
_cell.angle_alpha   90.00
_cell.angle_beta   90.00
_cell.angle_gamma   90.00
#
_symmetry.space_group_name_H-M   'P 1'
#
loop_
_entity.id
_entity.type
_entity.pdbx_description
1 polymer ?
#
loop_
_entity_poly.entity_id
_entity_poly.type
_entity_poly.pdbx_seq_one_letter_code
_entity_poly.pdbx_strand_id
1 'polypeptide(L)'
;MQNISAADWLDILDDIKDQKVVLLIGPEIMQVNGQPLNRHLRDTLYERNRDDIAYYYERDGFFLFSSPEGKVRVARQVKRFYRDITPDESILQRIVQIPFHVVVSLNPDTFVSEAFYRHGVKHRFHYFQHRHRDNENDEIEKPSKALPLIYNLFGSKDQDDSLVLDYDDVYKMLQSALGTSSLPNKLLRAFREASTYIFLGFQFDKWYSQLLLKFLSEEGRIEKRISINNPVVDLDTNGFVVHQFKIEFMGDQYDFFGELYQRCAEKQLLRPVAAESACPEAVEIRQQVAMGEIDNALDLLRQAAKGLDWENEVIQTQGRYSKLEEDKDSSDSRDYRTGLAQILDTILELSKKVNQ
;
A
#
# COMPACT_ATOMS: atom_id res chain seq x y z
N MET A 1 -17.01 20.09 15.80
CA MET A 1 -16.81 19.42 14.49
C MET A 1 -17.48 20.28 13.43
N GLN A 2 -16.75 20.71 12.41
CA GLN A 2 -17.37 21.28 11.21
C GLN A 2 -17.88 20.12 10.38
N ASN A 3 -19.19 20.10 10.09
CA ASN A 3 -19.75 19.16 9.14
C ASN A 3 -19.36 19.61 7.73
N ILE A 4 -18.92 18.66 6.92
CA ILE A 4 -18.56 18.86 5.52
C ILE A 4 -19.78 19.36 4.76
N SER A 5 -19.61 20.40 3.94
CA SER A 5 -20.72 20.93 3.17
C SER A 5 -21.17 19.91 2.10
N ALA A 6 -22.43 19.98 1.69
CA ALA A 6 -22.92 19.12 0.61
C ALA A 6 -22.15 19.36 -0.70
N ALA A 7 -21.66 20.59 -0.93
CA ALA A 7 -20.84 20.92 -2.09
C ALA A 7 -19.45 20.24 -2.00
N ASP A 8 -18.82 20.27 -0.82
CA ASP A 8 -17.52 19.62 -0.63
C ASP A 8 -17.57 18.12 -0.85
N TRP A 9 -18.64 17.48 -0.38
CA TRP A 9 -18.87 16.06 -0.66
C TRP A 9 -19.03 15.76 -2.15
N LEU A 10 -19.71 16.62 -2.91
CA LEU A 10 -19.85 16.44 -4.36
C LEU A 10 -18.48 16.54 -5.04
N ASP A 11 -17.67 17.54 -4.68
CA ASP A 11 -16.33 17.71 -5.25
C ASP A 11 -15.43 16.49 -4.95
N ILE A 12 -15.46 15.95 -3.72
CA ILE A 12 -14.69 14.74 -3.38
C ILE A 12 -15.12 13.55 -4.24
N LEU A 13 -16.43 13.36 -4.44
CA LEU A 13 -16.96 12.24 -5.24
C LEU A 13 -16.62 12.39 -6.72
N ASP A 14 -16.66 13.62 -7.24
CA ASP A 14 -16.26 13.94 -8.61
C ASP A 14 -14.75 13.71 -8.79
N ASP A 15 -13.92 14.11 -7.83
CA ASP A 15 -12.49 13.84 -7.86
C ASP A 15 -12.16 12.34 -7.79
N ILE A 16 -12.91 11.55 -7.01
CA ILE A 16 -12.76 10.09 -6.98
C ILE A 16 -13.06 9.51 -8.36
N LYS A 17 -14.16 9.95 -8.97
CA LYS A 17 -14.57 9.50 -10.31
C LYS A 17 -13.55 9.88 -11.38
N ASP A 18 -12.99 11.08 -11.28
CA ASP A 18 -12.03 11.66 -12.21
C ASP A 18 -10.58 11.20 -11.96
N GLN A 19 -10.34 10.36 -10.94
CA GLN A 19 -9.02 9.88 -10.56
C GLN A 19 -8.07 11.03 -10.19
N LYS A 20 -8.56 11.95 -9.34
CA LYS A 20 -7.80 13.07 -8.77
C LYS A 20 -7.68 13.03 -7.25
N VAL A 21 -8.05 11.89 -6.64
CA VAL A 21 -7.85 11.64 -5.21
C VAL A 21 -6.66 10.75 -4.93
N VAL A 22 -5.74 11.22 -4.09
CA VAL A 22 -4.66 10.43 -3.51
C VAL A 22 -5.00 10.12 -2.05
N LEU A 23 -4.99 8.83 -1.71
CA LEU A 23 -5.14 8.38 -0.32
C LEU A 23 -3.76 8.26 0.32
N LEU A 24 -3.54 8.93 1.45
CA LEU A 24 -2.38 8.77 2.30
C LEU A 24 -2.75 8.06 3.60
N ILE A 25 -2.03 6.99 3.89
CA ILE A 25 -2.22 6.13 5.05
C ILE A 25 -1.02 6.28 5.97
N GLY A 26 -1.30 6.57 7.23
CA GLY A 26 -0.32 6.61 8.30
C GLY A 26 -0.42 5.43 9.27
N PRO A 27 0.46 5.42 10.28
CA PRO A 27 0.63 4.30 11.21
C PRO A 27 -0.52 4.07 12.19
N GLU A 28 -1.44 5.01 12.33
CA GLU A 28 -2.56 4.90 13.28
C GLU A 28 -3.85 4.34 12.65
N ILE A 29 -3.84 4.00 11.36
CA ILE A 29 -5.03 3.45 10.69
C ILE A 29 -5.40 2.06 11.21
N MET A 30 -4.40 1.24 11.53
CA MET A 30 -4.58 -0.14 11.96
C MET A 30 -4.52 -0.23 13.47
N GLN A 31 -5.39 -1.08 14.02
CA GLN A 31 -5.40 -1.40 15.44
C GLN A 31 -5.35 -2.91 15.65
N VAL A 32 -4.73 -3.31 16.75
CA VAL A 32 -4.72 -4.69 17.25
C VAL A 32 -5.09 -4.63 18.72
N ASN A 33 -6.13 -5.39 19.12
CA ASN A 33 -6.66 -5.39 20.49
C ASN A 33 -7.01 -3.99 21.02
N GLY A 34 -7.54 -3.10 20.16
CA GLY A 34 -7.91 -1.73 20.51
C GLY A 34 -6.72 -0.78 20.74
N GLN A 35 -5.49 -1.18 20.39
CA GLN A 35 -4.31 -0.32 20.40
C GLN A 35 -3.80 -0.07 18.98
N PRO A 36 -3.28 1.13 18.67
CA PRO A 36 -2.61 1.40 17.40
C PRO A 36 -1.48 0.39 17.12
N LEU A 37 -1.46 -0.15 15.90
CA LEU A 37 -0.54 -1.22 15.51
C LEU A 37 0.94 -0.83 15.68
N ASN A 38 1.28 0.42 15.36
CA ASN A 38 2.63 0.96 15.54
C ASN A 38 3.09 0.95 17.00
N ARG A 39 2.18 1.19 17.95
CA ARG A 39 2.48 1.10 19.39
C ARG A 39 2.72 -0.35 19.79
N HIS A 40 1.89 -1.27 19.31
CA HIS A 40 2.05 -2.70 19.58
C HIS A 40 3.36 -3.25 19.00
N LEU A 41 3.74 -2.81 17.78
CA LEU A 41 5.04 -3.10 17.18
C LEU A 41 6.17 -2.59 18.06
N ARG A 42 6.16 -1.31 18.45
CA ARG A 42 7.17 -0.70 19.33
C ARG A 42 7.37 -1.53 20.59
N ASP A 43 6.28 -1.81 21.32
CA ASP A 43 6.35 -2.53 22.59
C ASP A 43 6.93 -3.93 22.40
N THR A 44 6.48 -4.63 21.37
CA THR A 44 6.98 -5.98 21.04
C THR A 44 8.47 -5.97 20.70
N LEU A 45 8.93 -5.00 19.89
CA LEU A 45 10.34 -4.90 19.52
C LEU A 45 11.19 -4.50 20.73
N TYR A 46 10.76 -3.52 21.53
CA TYR A 46 11.50 -3.04 22.68
C TYR A 46 11.67 -4.13 23.75
N GLU A 47 10.63 -4.91 24.01
CA GLU A 47 10.69 -6.03 24.96
C GLU A 47 11.65 -7.13 24.53
N ARG A 48 11.67 -7.46 23.23
CA ARG A 48 12.45 -8.58 22.69
C ARG A 48 13.90 -8.23 22.33
N ASN A 49 14.24 -6.94 22.27
CA ASN A 49 15.50 -6.46 21.71
C ASN A 49 16.19 -5.42 22.61
N ARG A 50 16.08 -5.56 23.94
CA ARG A 50 16.66 -4.60 24.89
C ARG A 50 18.16 -4.38 24.73
N ASP A 51 18.90 -5.40 24.29
CA ASP A 51 20.34 -5.30 24.05
C ASP A 51 20.66 -4.62 22.70
N ASP A 52 19.75 -4.70 21.74
CA ASP A 52 19.92 -4.18 20.38
C ASP A 52 19.37 -2.75 20.20
N ILE A 53 18.44 -2.33 21.06
CA ILE A 53 17.81 -1.01 21.05
C ILE A 53 18.32 -0.19 22.23
N ALA A 54 19.15 0.81 21.94
CA ALA A 54 19.66 1.74 22.94
C ALA A 54 18.59 2.73 23.42
N TYR A 55 17.72 3.19 22.52
CA TYR A 55 16.66 4.15 22.84
C TYR A 55 15.52 4.12 21.83
N TYR A 56 14.34 4.63 22.21
CA TYR A 56 13.21 4.88 21.31
C TYR A 56 12.72 6.32 21.45
N TYR A 57 12.70 7.06 20.36
CA TYR A 57 12.27 8.45 20.32
C TYR A 57 10.76 8.53 20.16
N GLU A 58 10.02 8.51 21.27
CA GLU A 58 8.54 8.50 21.29
C GLU A 58 7.89 9.56 20.39
N ARG A 59 8.44 10.79 20.39
CA ARG A 59 7.92 11.89 19.57
C ARG A 59 7.90 11.56 18.08
N ASP A 60 8.97 10.95 17.58
CA ASP A 60 9.19 10.76 16.15
C ASP A 60 8.90 9.30 15.71
N GLY A 61 8.92 8.37 16.67
CA GLY A 61 8.62 6.96 16.45
C GLY A 61 9.79 6.16 15.88
N PHE A 62 11.03 6.58 16.14
CA PHE A 62 12.25 5.95 15.62
C PHE A 62 13.10 5.31 16.70
N PHE A 63 13.82 4.25 16.34
CA PHE A 63 14.75 3.55 17.20
C PHE A 63 16.16 4.15 17.12
N LEU A 64 16.90 4.08 18.22
CA LEU A 64 18.35 4.17 18.23
C LEU A 64 18.89 2.76 18.51
N PHE A 65 19.65 2.22 17.58
CA PHE A 65 20.23 0.89 17.71
C PHE A 65 21.61 0.93 18.39
N SER A 66 21.89 -0.07 19.22
CA SER A 66 23.19 -0.22 19.90
C SER A 66 24.32 -0.55 18.92
N SER A 67 24.00 -1.22 17.80
CA SER A 67 24.95 -1.53 16.72
C SER A 67 24.23 -1.75 15.38
N PRO A 68 24.95 -1.70 14.24
CA PRO A 68 24.39 -2.05 12.92
C PRO A 68 23.81 -3.47 12.87
N GLU A 69 24.42 -4.43 13.54
CA GLU A 69 23.93 -5.81 13.60
C GLU A 69 22.63 -5.92 14.41
N GLY A 70 22.49 -5.11 15.47
CA GLY A 70 21.25 -4.98 16.23
C GLY A 70 20.10 -4.50 15.36
N LYS A 71 20.32 -3.48 14.52
CA LYS A 71 19.35 -3.00 13.54
C LYS A 71 18.88 -4.11 12.60
N VAL A 72 19.82 -4.89 12.04
CA VAL A 72 19.48 -6.01 11.14
C VAL A 72 18.66 -7.09 11.86
N ARG A 73 18.97 -7.39 13.13
CA ARG A 73 18.17 -8.32 13.93
C ARG A 73 16.76 -7.80 14.18
N VAL A 74 16.62 -6.53 14.54
CA VAL A 74 15.31 -5.88 14.76
C VAL A 74 14.48 -5.84 13.48
N ALA A 75 15.09 -5.50 12.33
CA ALA A 75 14.43 -5.52 11.02
C ALA A 75 13.77 -6.88 10.70
N ARG A 76 14.50 -7.99 10.94
CA ARG A 76 13.94 -9.35 10.80
C ARG A 76 12.78 -9.63 11.74
N GLN A 77 12.76 -9.00 12.91
CA GLN A 77 11.65 -9.15 13.85
C GLN A 77 10.43 -8.32 13.44
N VAL A 78 10.61 -7.17 12.79
CA VAL A 78 9.52 -6.41 12.16
C VAL A 78 8.78 -7.30 11.15
N LYS A 79 9.52 -7.99 10.27
CA LYS A 79 8.94 -8.95 9.31
C LYS A 79 8.09 -10.02 9.99
N ARG A 80 8.64 -10.65 11.04
CA ARG A 80 7.94 -11.69 11.81
C ARG A 80 6.69 -11.14 12.50
N PHE A 81 6.79 -9.94 13.09
CA PHE A 81 5.66 -9.28 13.74
C PHE A 81 4.50 -9.12 12.77
N TYR A 82 4.70 -8.49 11.61
CA TYR A 82 3.60 -8.24 10.66
C TYR A 82 3.03 -9.52 10.04
N ARG A 83 3.79 -10.60 9.97
CA ARG A 83 3.28 -11.90 9.50
C ARG A 83 2.27 -12.52 10.48
N ASP A 84 2.46 -12.28 11.77
CA ASP A 84 1.65 -12.90 12.82
C ASP A 84 0.44 -12.03 13.22
N ILE A 85 0.24 -10.88 12.55
CA ILE A 85 -0.86 -9.94 12.81
C ILE A 85 -1.95 -10.08 11.75
N THR A 86 -3.20 -10.13 12.21
CA THR A 86 -4.39 -10.00 11.36
C THR A 86 -4.97 -8.59 11.52
N PRO A 87 -4.94 -7.74 10.47
CA PRO A 87 -5.52 -6.41 10.52
C PRO A 87 -7.06 -6.46 10.50
N ASP A 88 -7.69 -5.33 10.85
CA ASP A 88 -9.13 -5.16 10.68
C ASP A 88 -9.50 -5.19 9.18
N GLU A 89 -10.26 -6.20 8.79
CA GLU A 89 -10.66 -6.39 7.39
C GLU A 89 -11.71 -5.35 6.94
N SER A 90 -12.49 -4.78 7.86
CA SER A 90 -13.60 -3.88 7.51
C SER A 90 -13.10 -2.58 6.88
N ILE A 91 -12.04 -1.99 7.43
CA ILE A 91 -11.42 -0.77 6.89
C ILE A 91 -10.69 -1.09 5.58
N LEU A 92 -9.99 -2.22 5.52
CA LEU A 92 -9.27 -2.67 4.34
C LEU A 92 -10.22 -2.89 3.17
N GLN A 93 -11.32 -3.60 3.37
CA GLN A 93 -12.32 -3.85 2.34
C GLN A 93 -12.89 -2.53 1.77
N ARG A 94 -13.18 -1.55 2.62
CA ARG A 94 -13.64 -0.22 2.17
C ARG A 94 -12.57 0.50 1.33
N ILE A 95 -11.29 0.42 1.71
CA ILE A 95 -10.18 0.96 0.89
C ILE A 95 -10.12 0.28 -0.48
N VAL A 96 -10.32 -1.05 -0.55
CA VAL A 96 -10.34 -1.79 -1.82
C VAL A 96 -11.54 -1.38 -2.69
N GLN A 97 -12.71 -1.16 -2.09
CA GLN A 97 -13.95 -0.86 -2.81
C GLN A 97 -14.02 0.60 -3.29
N ILE A 98 -13.53 1.57 -2.52
CA ILE A 98 -13.46 2.95 -3.02
C ILE A 98 -12.40 3.00 -4.13
N PRO A 99 -12.70 3.54 -5.32
CA PRO A 99 -11.84 3.42 -6.50
C PRO A 99 -10.67 4.42 -6.47
N PHE A 100 -9.94 4.49 -5.36
CA PHE A 100 -8.66 5.19 -5.29
C PHE A 100 -7.73 4.61 -6.36
N HIS A 101 -7.12 5.50 -7.14
CA HIS A 101 -6.16 5.15 -8.18
C HIS A 101 -4.72 5.14 -7.64
N VAL A 102 -4.47 5.86 -6.55
CA VAL A 102 -3.20 5.85 -5.81
C VAL A 102 -3.46 5.80 -4.31
N VAL A 103 -2.79 4.88 -3.63
CA VAL A 103 -2.73 4.74 -2.18
C VAL A 103 -1.26 4.78 -1.76
N VAL A 104 -0.89 5.70 -0.89
CA VAL A 104 0.47 5.85 -0.36
C VAL A 104 0.46 5.56 1.12
N SER A 105 1.29 4.64 1.58
CA SER A 105 1.38 4.24 2.98
C SER A 105 2.71 4.64 3.60
N LEU A 106 2.68 5.12 4.84
CA LEU A 106 3.87 5.25 5.70
C LEU A 106 4.14 3.98 6.52
N ASN A 107 3.37 2.92 6.30
CA ASN A 107 3.55 1.66 6.99
C ASN A 107 4.32 0.70 6.10
N PRO A 108 5.26 -0.09 6.66
CA PRO A 108 5.97 -1.11 5.91
C PRO A 108 5.12 -2.38 5.69
N ASP A 109 3.96 -2.52 6.34
CA ASP A 109 3.07 -3.66 6.12
C ASP A 109 2.52 -3.71 4.68
N THR A 110 2.11 -4.90 4.27
CA THR A 110 1.51 -5.17 2.96
C THR A 110 -0.01 -5.35 3.06
N PHE A 111 -0.66 -4.96 4.16
CA PHE A 111 -2.05 -5.34 4.42
C PHE A 111 -3.04 -4.80 3.41
N VAL A 112 -2.81 -3.57 2.91
CA VAL A 112 -3.65 -3.00 1.84
C VAL A 112 -3.48 -3.81 0.56
N SER A 113 -2.25 -4.11 0.15
CA SER A 113 -1.94 -4.92 -1.03
C SER A 113 -2.53 -6.34 -0.92
N GLU A 114 -2.36 -6.98 0.23
CA GLU A 114 -2.97 -8.27 0.57
C GLU A 114 -4.50 -8.23 0.50
N ALA A 115 -5.14 -7.16 0.97
CA ALA A 115 -6.59 -7.00 0.85
C ALA A 115 -7.05 -6.92 -0.61
N PHE A 116 -6.31 -6.19 -1.46
CA PHE A 116 -6.61 -6.18 -2.89
C PHE A 116 -6.50 -7.58 -3.51
N TYR A 117 -5.47 -8.36 -3.15
CA TYR A 117 -5.37 -9.76 -3.58
C TYR A 117 -6.53 -10.62 -3.06
N ARG A 118 -6.90 -10.51 -1.77
CA ARG A 118 -8.03 -11.22 -1.15
C ARG A 118 -9.34 -10.98 -1.90
N HIS A 119 -9.61 -9.72 -2.23
CA HIS A 119 -10.84 -9.28 -2.89
C HIS A 119 -10.81 -9.38 -4.42
N GLY A 120 -9.73 -9.93 -4.99
CA GLY A 120 -9.62 -10.22 -6.42
C GLY A 120 -9.45 -8.97 -7.30
N VAL A 121 -8.92 -7.88 -6.73
CA VAL A 121 -8.71 -6.63 -7.46
C VAL A 121 -7.27 -6.55 -7.96
N LYS A 122 -7.12 -6.49 -9.30
CA LYS A 122 -5.83 -6.23 -9.95
C LYS A 122 -5.29 -4.88 -9.48
N HIS A 123 -4.02 -4.83 -9.10
CA HIS A 123 -3.35 -3.62 -8.64
C HIS A 123 -1.83 -3.74 -8.84
N ARG A 124 -1.11 -2.65 -8.59
CA ARG A 124 0.36 -2.62 -8.50
C ARG A 124 0.77 -2.32 -7.07
N PHE A 125 1.80 -3.00 -6.61
CA PHE A 125 2.40 -2.75 -5.31
C PHE A 125 3.88 -2.43 -5.50
N HIS A 126 4.32 -1.31 -4.94
CA HIS A 126 5.72 -0.92 -4.90
C HIS A 126 6.03 -0.34 -3.51
N TYR A 127 7.31 -0.21 -3.21
CA TYR A 127 7.79 0.39 -1.97
C TYR A 127 9.08 1.15 -2.22
N PHE A 128 9.40 2.05 -1.29
CA PHE A 128 10.66 2.77 -1.29
C PHE A 128 11.82 1.84 -0.89
N GLN A 129 12.92 1.86 -1.65
CA GLN A 129 14.15 1.17 -1.30
C GLN A 129 15.35 2.07 -1.57
N HIS A 130 16.18 2.29 -0.55
CA HIS A 130 17.30 3.22 -0.64
C HIS A 130 18.41 2.74 -1.59
N ARG A 131 18.70 1.44 -1.58
CA ARG A 131 19.68 0.83 -2.48
C ARG A 131 18.97 0.47 -3.78
N HIS A 132 18.90 1.43 -4.70
CA HIS A 132 18.54 1.12 -6.08
C HIS A 132 19.55 0.08 -6.60
N ARG A 133 19.09 -1.15 -6.83
CA ARG A 133 19.77 -2.00 -7.81
C ARG A 133 19.61 -1.25 -9.13
N ASP A 134 20.73 -0.87 -9.74
CA ASP A 134 20.79 -0.16 -11.01
C ASP A 134 19.83 -0.83 -12.01
N ASN A 135 18.61 -0.27 -12.15
CA ASN A 135 17.52 -0.53 -13.12
C ASN A 135 16.09 -0.40 -12.55
N GLU A 136 15.87 -0.38 -11.23
CA GLU A 136 14.52 -0.40 -10.62
C GLU A 136 13.84 0.98 -10.50
N ASN A 137 14.12 1.91 -11.42
CA ASN A 137 13.14 2.95 -11.74
C ASN A 137 12.16 2.35 -12.76
N ASP A 138 11.69 1.12 -12.47
CA ASP A 138 10.75 0.37 -13.29
C ASP A 138 9.68 1.35 -13.71
N GLU A 139 9.38 1.38 -15.01
CA GLU A 139 8.29 2.18 -15.55
C GLU A 139 7.00 1.72 -14.88
N ILE A 140 6.69 2.28 -13.71
CA ILE A 140 5.40 2.06 -13.07
C ILE A 140 4.39 2.58 -14.08
N GLU A 141 3.46 1.73 -14.49
CA GLU A 141 2.38 2.14 -15.39
C GLU A 141 1.60 3.30 -14.76
N LYS A 142 0.92 4.12 -15.58
CA LYS A 142 0.10 5.21 -15.03
C LYS A 142 -0.97 4.59 -14.11
N PRO A 143 -1.02 4.96 -12.81
CA PRO A 143 -2.04 4.43 -11.91
C PRO A 143 -3.44 4.80 -12.41
N SER A 144 -4.38 3.87 -12.26
CA SER A 144 -5.77 4.10 -12.64
C SER A 144 -6.73 3.40 -11.69
N LYS A 145 -8.02 3.73 -11.76
CA LYS A 145 -9.05 3.00 -10.99
C LYS A 145 -9.13 1.51 -11.33
N ALA A 146 -8.72 1.11 -12.54
CA ALA A 146 -8.72 -0.30 -12.98
C ALA A 146 -7.45 -1.04 -12.57
N LEU A 147 -6.34 -0.30 -12.44
CA LEU A 147 -5.04 -0.81 -12.00
C LEU A 147 -4.44 0.21 -11.04
N PRO A 148 -4.89 0.26 -9.78
CA PRO A 148 -4.44 1.23 -8.81
C PRO A 148 -3.03 0.90 -8.32
N LEU A 149 -2.32 1.94 -7.89
CA LEU A 149 -0.99 1.82 -7.30
C LEU A 149 -1.07 1.91 -5.78
N ILE A 150 -0.50 0.93 -5.09
CA ILE A 150 -0.21 0.95 -3.66
C ILE A 150 1.29 1.15 -3.50
N TYR A 151 1.70 2.22 -2.82
CA TYR A 151 3.10 2.57 -2.64
C TYR A 151 3.45 2.76 -1.17
N ASN A 152 4.36 1.96 -0.62
CA ASN A 152 4.84 2.13 0.75
C ASN A 152 6.11 2.99 0.78
N LEU A 153 6.06 4.17 1.41
CA LEU A 153 7.21 5.06 1.54
C LEU A 153 8.23 4.58 2.58
N PHE A 154 7.82 3.75 3.54
CA PHE A 154 8.70 3.29 4.64
C PHE A 154 9.22 1.87 4.40
N GLY A 155 9.31 1.48 3.12
CA GLY A 155 9.76 0.17 2.69
C GLY A 155 8.67 -0.90 2.76
N SER A 156 9.10 -2.16 2.78
CA SER A 156 8.23 -3.32 2.86
C SER A 156 8.71 -4.26 3.96
N LYS A 157 7.76 -4.84 4.71
CA LYS A 157 8.00 -5.88 5.73
C LYS A 157 8.76 -7.08 5.15
N ASP A 158 8.64 -7.31 3.84
CA ASP A 158 9.25 -8.46 3.18
C ASP A 158 10.71 -8.22 2.77
N GLN A 159 11.16 -6.95 2.78
CA GLN A 159 12.50 -6.51 2.41
C GLN A 159 13.16 -5.75 3.56
N ASP A 160 13.89 -6.49 4.40
CA ASP A 160 14.52 -5.97 5.62
C ASP A 160 15.39 -4.72 5.41
N ASP A 161 16.05 -4.60 4.25
CA ASP A 161 16.96 -3.48 3.91
C ASP A 161 16.25 -2.22 3.40
N SER A 162 14.94 -2.30 3.15
CA SER A 162 14.09 -1.18 2.75
C SER A 162 13.45 -0.45 3.93
N LEU A 163 13.42 -1.07 5.11
CA LEU A 163 12.68 -0.59 6.27
C LEU A 163 13.24 0.74 6.80
N VAL A 164 12.34 1.68 7.08
CA VAL A 164 12.67 2.93 7.75
C VAL A 164 12.46 2.79 9.26
N LEU A 165 13.53 2.59 10.02
CA LEU A 165 13.47 2.29 11.46
C LEU A 165 14.15 3.35 12.34
N ASP A 166 15.11 4.08 11.80
CA ASP A 166 15.85 5.12 12.52
C ASP A 166 15.94 6.45 11.74
N TYR A 167 16.63 7.42 12.32
CA TYR A 167 16.83 8.74 11.73
C TYR A 167 17.69 8.72 10.46
N ASP A 168 18.64 7.79 10.35
CA ASP A 168 19.46 7.68 9.14
C ASP A 168 18.60 7.16 7.98
N ASP A 169 17.70 6.21 8.25
CA ASP A 169 16.76 5.71 7.25
C ASP A 169 15.78 6.78 6.78
N VAL A 170 15.16 7.53 7.70
CA VAL A 170 14.18 8.58 7.30
C VAL A 170 14.89 9.69 6.54
N TYR A 171 16.13 10.04 6.91
CA TYR A 171 16.94 11.00 6.19
C TYR A 171 17.23 10.52 4.76
N LYS A 172 17.67 9.26 4.60
CA LYS A 172 17.91 8.65 3.28
C LYS A 172 16.65 8.59 2.42
N MET A 173 15.52 8.24 3.04
CA MET A 173 14.23 8.21 2.38
C MET A 173 13.80 9.59 1.90
N LEU A 174 13.93 10.62 2.75
CA LEU A 174 13.66 12.01 2.35
C LEU A 174 14.65 12.50 1.30
N GLN A 175 15.94 12.20 1.43
CA GLN A 175 16.96 12.59 0.46
C GLN A 175 16.66 12.01 -0.92
N SER A 176 16.17 10.77 -0.99
CA SER A 176 15.75 10.15 -2.25
C SER A 176 14.44 10.74 -2.73
N ALA A 177 13.39 10.75 -1.89
CA ALA A 177 12.06 11.22 -2.28
C ALA A 177 12.04 12.69 -2.73
N LEU A 178 12.84 13.53 -2.08
CA LEU A 178 12.95 14.98 -2.32
C LEU A 178 14.13 15.37 -3.22
N GLY A 179 15.00 14.43 -3.58
CA GLY A 179 16.25 14.68 -4.30
C GLY A 179 16.20 14.28 -5.78
N THR A 180 17.38 14.09 -6.39
CA THR A 180 17.54 13.77 -7.82
C THR A 180 17.22 12.31 -8.16
N SER A 181 17.31 11.39 -7.18
CA SER A 181 16.85 10.01 -7.27
C SER A 181 15.40 9.93 -6.76
N SER A 182 14.54 10.73 -7.38
CA SER A 182 13.18 11.02 -6.93
C SER A 182 12.28 9.79 -6.95
N LEU A 183 11.13 9.89 -6.28
CA LEU A 183 10.04 8.92 -6.45
C LEU A 183 9.74 8.68 -7.95
N PRO A 184 9.16 7.51 -8.30
CA PRO A 184 8.83 7.18 -9.68
C PRO A 184 8.01 8.29 -10.37
N ASN A 185 8.40 8.66 -11.59
CA ASN A 185 7.82 9.81 -12.30
C ASN A 185 6.29 9.76 -12.45
N LYS A 186 5.70 8.56 -12.61
CA LYS A 186 4.25 8.41 -12.72
C LYS A 186 3.54 8.59 -11.37
N LEU A 187 4.19 8.24 -10.26
CA LEU A 187 3.70 8.53 -8.91
C LEU A 187 3.72 10.05 -8.66
N LEU A 188 4.85 10.70 -8.97
CA LEU A 188 4.95 12.16 -8.88
C LEU A 188 3.88 12.85 -9.71
N ARG A 189 3.69 12.40 -10.95
CA ARG A 189 2.64 12.93 -11.84
C ARG A 189 1.24 12.77 -11.23
N ALA A 190 0.93 11.64 -10.60
CA ALA A 190 -0.34 11.44 -9.93
C ALA A 190 -0.51 12.42 -8.75
N PHE A 191 0.56 12.73 -8.00
CA PHE A 191 0.51 13.80 -7.00
C PHE A 191 0.24 15.17 -7.65
N ARG A 192 0.90 15.50 -8.76
CA ARG A 192 0.67 16.80 -9.43
C ARG A 192 -0.76 16.96 -9.96
N GLU A 193 -1.34 15.86 -10.47
CA GLU A 193 -2.68 15.81 -11.07
C GLU A 193 -3.80 15.72 -10.03
N ALA A 194 -3.47 15.41 -8.77
CA ALA A 194 -4.45 15.31 -7.69
C ALA A 194 -4.94 16.69 -7.23
N SER A 195 -6.25 16.85 -7.11
CA SER A 195 -6.92 18.01 -6.52
C SER A 195 -7.25 17.79 -5.04
N THR A 196 -7.47 16.52 -4.65
CA THR A 196 -7.88 16.13 -3.30
C THR A 196 -6.92 15.11 -2.70
N TYR A 197 -6.46 15.40 -1.48
CA TYR A 197 -5.67 14.47 -0.67
C TYR A 197 -6.46 14.07 0.57
N ILE A 198 -6.55 12.76 0.82
CA ILE A 198 -7.22 12.21 2.00
C ILE A 198 -6.18 11.56 2.91
N PHE A 199 -6.09 11.99 4.17
CA PHE A 199 -5.14 11.46 5.14
C PHE A 199 -5.86 10.63 6.21
N LEU A 200 -5.49 9.35 6.33
CA LEU A 200 -6.00 8.39 7.31
C LEU A 200 -4.89 7.93 8.27
N GLY A 201 -5.09 8.02 9.59
CA GLY A 201 -4.12 7.54 10.58
C GLY A 201 -2.77 8.26 10.53
N PHE A 202 -2.72 9.46 9.96
CA PHE A 202 -1.51 10.23 9.68
C PHE A 202 -1.09 11.16 10.83
N GLN A 203 0.15 11.03 11.29
CA GLN A 203 0.69 11.78 12.44
C GLN A 203 1.39 13.07 11.97
N PHE A 204 0.68 14.21 12.04
CA PHE A 204 1.16 15.50 11.53
C PHE A 204 2.13 16.26 12.45
N ASP A 205 2.20 15.84 13.71
CA ASP A 205 3.12 16.36 14.72
C ASP A 205 4.58 15.97 14.46
N LYS A 206 4.80 14.97 13.61
CA LYS A 206 6.13 14.51 13.24
C LYS A 206 6.75 15.38 12.15
N TRP A 207 8.00 15.80 12.35
CA TRP A 207 8.69 16.71 11.42
C TRP A 207 8.79 16.15 9.99
N TYR A 208 9.03 14.84 9.85
CA TYR A 208 9.17 14.20 8.53
C TYR A 208 7.82 14.14 7.79
N SER A 209 6.71 13.99 8.52
CA SER A 209 5.36 14.09 7.96
C SER A 209 5.11 15.48 7.40
N GLN A 210 5.56 16.54 8.09
CA GLN A 210 5.44 17.93 7.64
C GLN A 210 6.29 18.21 6.40
N LEU A 211 7.50 17.63 6.31
CA LEU A 211 8.32 17.72 5.10
C LEU A 211 7.69 16.98 3.92
N LEU A 212 7.12 15.80 4.15
CA LEU A 212 6.38 15.07 3.12
C LEU A 212 5.16 15.87 2.64
N LEU A 213 4.43 16.51 3.56
CA LEU A 213 3.33 17.42 3.20
C LEU A 213 3.83 18.61 2.38
N LYS A 214 4.96 19.21 2.75
CA LYS A 214 5.57 20.31 2.00
C LYS A 214 5.95 19.88 0.59
N PHE A 215 6.51 18.69 0.44
CA PHE A 215 6.81 18.11 -0.87
C PHE A 215 5.55 17.91 -1.71
N LEU A 216 4.53 17.25 -1.16
CA LEU A 216 3.24 17.10 -1.85
C LEU A 216 2.64 18.47 -2.20
N SER A 217 2.87 19.49 -1.36
CA SER A 217 2.39 20.86 -1.55
C SER A 217 3.00 21.59 -2.74
N GLU A 218 4.26 21.33 -3.05
CA GLU A 218 5.00 22.05 -4.08
C GLU A 218 4.81 21.44 -5.47
N GLU A 219 4.35 20.20 -5.53
CA GLU A 219 4.25 19.42 -6.76
C GLU A 219 2.91 19.62 -7.51
N GLY A 220 1.84 20.11 -6.89
CA GLY A 220 0.48 20.07 -7.47
C GLY A 220 -0.35 21.35 -7.41
N ARG A 221 -1.45 21.37 -8.20
CA ARG A 221 -2.57 22.33 -8.03
C ARG A 221 -3.51 21.79 -6.96
N ILE A 222 -3.14 22.00 -5.70
CA ILE A 222 -3.89 21.41 -4.59
C ILE A 222 -5.06 22.29 -4.22
N GLU A 223 -6.26 21.75 -4.39
CA GLU A 223 -7.52 22.42 -4.06
C GLU A 223 -7.99 22.04 -2.65
N LYS A 224 -7.86 20.75 -2.25
CA LYS A 224 -8.32 20.26 -0.95
C LYS A 224 -7.35 19.29 -0.28
N ARG A 225 -7.18 19.44 1.05
CA ARG A 225 -6.47 18.49 1.92
C ARG A 225 -7.34 18.15 3.10
N ILE A 226 -7.81 16.91 3.13
CA ILE A 226 -8.75 16.43 4.12
C ILE A 226 -7.99 15.48 5.04
N SER A 227 -7.86 15.87 6.30
CA SER A 227 -7.47 14.94 7.33
C SER A 227 -8.70 14.44 8.07
N ILE A 228 -8.70 13.15 8.29
CA ILE A 228 -9.77 12.48 9.00
C ILE A 228 -9.34 12.13 10.43
N ASN A 229 -8.14 12.55 10.84
CA ASN A 229 -7.67 12.39 12.20
C ASN A 229 -8.26 13.46 13.11
N ASN A 230 -8.22 13.20 14.41
CA ASN A 230 -8.43 14.25 15.38
C ASN A 230 -7.38 15.37 15.18
N PRO A 231 -7.76 16.65 15.39
CA PRO A 231 -6.81 17.75 15.32
C PRO A 231 -5.62 17.49 16.24
N VAL A 232 -4.43 17.92 15.83
CA VAL A 232 -3.21 17.75 16.63
C VAL A 232 -3.41 18.39 18.02
N VAL A 233 -3.05 17.65 19.07
CA VAL A 233 -3.22 18.07 20.47
C VAL A 233 -2.38 19.31 20.78
N ASP A 234 -1.18 19.38 20.21
CA ASP A 234 -0.31 20.55 20.28
C ASP A 234 -0.87 21.70 19.44
N LEU A 235 -1.22 22.82 20.09
CA LEU A 235 -1.88 23.96 19.47
C LEU A 235 -1.00 24.64 18.41
N ASP A 236 0.32 24.69 18.62
CA ASP A 236 1.26 25.32 17.69
C ASP A 236 1.38 24.47 16.42
N THR A 237 1.52 23.15 16.56
CA THR A 237 1.53 22.23 15.42
C THR A 237 0.20 22.20 14.71
N ASN A 238 -0.92 22.24 15.43
CA ASN A 238 -2.25 22.33 14.85
C ASN A 238 -2.39 23.61 14.01
N GLY A 239 -2.05 24.76 14.58
CA GLY A 239 -2.03 26.04 13.89
C GLY A 239 -1.13 26.01 12.66
N PHE A 240 0.08 25.47 12.78
CA PHE A 240 0.98 25.29 11.64
C PHE A 240 0.36 24.44 10.54
N VAL A 241 -0.19 23.27 10.87
CA VAL A 241 -0.76 22.34 9.89
C VAL A 241 -1.99 22.92 9.20
N VAL A 242 -2.90 23.53 9.96
CA VAL A 242 -4.10 24.17 9.42
C VAL A 242 -3.74 25.40 8.58
N HIS A 243 -2.86 26.27 9.04
CA HIS A 243 -2.58 27.53 8.35
C HIS A 243 -1.59 27.37 7.19
N GLN A 244 -0.52 26.60 7.38
CA GLN A 244 0.53 26.41 6.37
C GLN A 244 0.11 25.41 5.30
N PHE A 245 -0.53 24.31 5.70
CA PHE A 245 -0.90 23.24 4.78
C PHE A 245 -2.39 23.20 4.44
N LYS A 246 -3.23 24.08 5.02
CA LYS A 246 -4.67 24.15 4.73
C LYS A 246 -5.36 22.79 4.90
N ILE A 247 -4.95 22.03 5.91
CA ILE A 247 -5.59 20.75 6.22
C ILE A 247 -6.90 21.02 6.95
N GLU A 248 -7.98 20.48 6.38
CA GLU A 248 -9.29 20.48 6.98
C GLU A 248 -9.46 19.18 7.79
N PHE A 249 -9.59 19.31 9.11
CA PHE A 249 -9.83 18.18 10.01
C PHE A 249 -11.34 17.91 10.08
N MET A 250 -11.76 16.77 9.54
CA MET A 250 -13.18 16.47 9.30
C MET A 250 -13.85 15.59 10.38
N GLY A 251 -13.24 15.48 11.56
CA GLY A 251 -13.82 14.78 12.71
C GLY A 251 -13.20 13.41 12.96
N ASP A 252 -14.00 12.44 13.41
CA ASP A 252 -13.53 11.08 13.67
C ASP A 252 -13.26 10.32 12.36
N GLN A 253 -12.12 9.61 12.32
CA GLN A 253 -11.64 8.92 11.13
C GLN A 253 -12.59 7.85 10.58
N TYR A 254 -13.32 7.20 11.48
CA TYR A 254 -14.21 6.11 11.12
C TYR A 254 -15.54 6.64 10.58
N ASP A 255 -16.03 7.77 11.11
CA ASP A 255 -17.29 8.39 10.71
C ASP A 255 -17.22 8.93 9.27
N PHE A 256 -16.20 9.73 8.95
CA PHE A 256 -16.03 10.24 7.59
C PHE A 256 -15.83 9.12 6.57
N PHE A 257 -14.98 8.13 6.87
CA PHE A 257 -14.69 7.08 5.90
C PHE A 257 -15.90 6.17 5.70
N GLY A 258 -16.70 5.97 6.75
CA GLY A 258 -18.03 5.38 6.66
C GLY A 258 -18.96 6.19 5.75
N GLU A 259 -19.05 7.51 5.94
CA GLU A 259 -19.89 8.38 5.11
C GLU A 259 -19.42 8.43 3.65
N LEU A 260 -18.12 8.56 3.41
CA LEU A 260 -17.53 8.54 2.07
C LEU A 260 -17.89 7.24 1.35
N TYR A 261 -17.74 6.11 2.04
CA TYR A 261 -18.11 4.81 1.50
C TYR A 261 -19.60 4.75 1.12
N GLN A 262 -20.49 5.17 2.03
CA GLN A 262 -21.94 5.18 1.77
C GLN A 262 -22.29 6.06 0.58
N ARG A 263 -21.73 7.26 0.49
CA ARG A 263 -21.94 8.19 -0.63
C ARG A 263 -21.41 7.62 -1.95
N CYS A 264 -20.25 6.96 -1.94
CA CYS A 264 -19.76 6.24 -3.11
C CYS A 264 -20.71 5.10 -3.51
N ALA A 265 -21.29 4.37 -2.55
CA ALA A 265 -22.26 3.32 -2.82
C ALA A 265 -23.53 3.87 -3.47
N GLU A 266 -24.10 4.94 -2.91
CA GLU A 266 -25.30 5.63 -3.43
C GLU A 266 -25.09 6.14 -4.86
N LYS A 267 -23.88 6.61 -5.17
CA LYS A 267 -23.49 7.07 -6.52
C LYS A 267 -23.02 5.95 -7.45
N GLN A 268 -23.04 4.69 -6.99
CA GLN A 268 -22.56 3.53 -7.75
C GLN A 268 -21.11 3.68 -8.23
N LEU A 269 -20.27 4.31 -7.41
CA LEU A 269 -18.85 4.53 -7.68
C LEU A 269 -17.97 3.41 -7.14
N LEU A 270 -18.47 2.58 -6.22
CA LEU A 270 -17.69 1.50 -5.63
C LEU A 270 -17.24 0.48 -6.70
N ARG A 271 -15.97 0.09 -6.60
CA ARG A 271 -15.37 -0.99 -7.39
C ARG A 271 -16.02 -2.32 -6.98
N PRO A 272 -16.37 -3.18 -7.95
CA PRO A 272 -16.78 -4.54 -7.63
C PRO A 272 -15.62 -5.32 -7.01
N VAL A 273 -15.94 -6.06 -5.96
CA VAL A 273 -15.01 -6.96 -5.26
C VAL A 273 -15.65 -8.34 -5.18
N ALA A 274 -14.83 -9.39 -5.00
CA ALA A 274 -15.36 -10.70 -4.70
C ALA A 274 -16.25 -10.64 -3.43
N ALA A 275 -17.39 -11.35 -3.45
CA ALA A 275 -18.33 -11.35 -2.32
C ALA A 275 -17.71 -11.97 -1.06
N GLU A 276 -16.80 -12.94 -1.26
CA GLU A 276 -16.04 -13.60 -0.20
C GLU A 276 -14.56 -13.33 -0.40
N SER A 277 -13.85 -13.13 0.72
CA SER A 277 -12.39 -13.02 0.71
C SER A 277 -11.79 -14.34 0.27
N ALA A 278 -10.81 -14.29 -0.64
CA ALA A 278 -10.05 -15.46 -1.01
C ALA A 278 -9.28 -16.04 0.20
N CYS A 279 -9.10 -17.36 0.19
CA CYS A 279 -8.28 -18.09 1.15
C CYS A 279 -6.78 -17.72 1.04
N PRO A 280 -5.96 -17.98 2.08
CA PRO A 280 -4.53 -17.68 2.07
C PRO A 280 -3.79 -18.26 0.85
N GLU A 281 -4.10 -19.50 0.47
CA GLU A 281 -3.46 -20.18 -0.67
C GLU A 281 -3.75 -19.48 -2.00
N ALA A 282 -5.00 -19.06 -2.21
CA ALA A 282 -5.39 -18.29 -3.40
C ALA A 282 -4.72 -16.91 -3.45
N VAL A 283 -4.56 -16.27 -2.28
CA VAL A 283 -3.85 -14.97 -2.16
C VAL A 283 -2.38 -15.13 -2.53
N GLU A 284 -1.72 -16.17 -2.03
CA GLU A 284 -0.30 -16.44 -2.31
C GLU A 284 -0.06 -16.66 -3.81
N ILE A 285 -0.92 -17.43 -4.49
CA ILE A 285 -0.84 -17.62 -5.95
C ILE A 285 -0.94 -16.27 -6.68
N ARG A 286 -1.89 -15.40 -6.30
CA ARG A 286 -2.07 -14.08 -6.91
C ARG A 286 -0.86 -13.16 -6.68
N GLN A 287 -0.23 -13.25 -5.51
CA GLN A 287 0.99 -12.51 -5.20
C GLN A 287 2.17 -12.94 -6.07
N GLN A 288 2.40 -14.25 -6.22
CA GLN A 288 3.48 -14.78 -7.06
C GLN A 288 3.30 -14.33 -8.53
N VAL A 289 2.07 -14.36 -9.05
CA VAL A 289 1.75 -13.81 -10.38
C VAL A 289 2.11 -12.33 -10.49
N ALA A 290 1.77 -11.53 -9.48
CA ALA A 290 2.03 -10.10 -9.50
C ALA A 290 3.53 -9.75 -9.37
N MET A 291 4.31 -10.60 -8.71
CA MET A 291 5.78 -10.50 -8.62
C MET A 291 6.49 -10.99 -9.90
N GLY A 292 5.77 -11.57 -10.86
CA GLY A 292 6.35 -12.17 -12.07
C GLY A 292 6.94 -13.57 -11.85
N GLU A 293 6.73 -14.15 -10.67
CA GLU A 293 7.20 -15.48 -10.27
C GLU A 293 6.21 -16.56 -10.73
N ILE A 294 6.05 -16.68 -12.06
CA ILE A 294 4.98 -17.49 -12.67
C ILE A 294 5.16 -18.98 -12.39
N ASP A 295 6.40 -19.48 -12.37
CA ASP A 295 6.69 -20.88 -12.03
C ASP A 295 6.22 -21.23 -10.62
N ASN A 296 6.52 -20.38 -9.63
CA ASN A 296 6.07 -20.57 -8.25
C ASN A 296 4.53 -20.54 -8.17
N ALA A 297 3.89 -19.61 -8.88
CA ALA A 297 2.43 -19.53 -8.94
C ALA A 297 1.80 -20.81 -9.50
N LEU A 298 2.37 -21.37 -10.58
CA LEU A 298 1.90 -22.60 -11.20
C LEU A 298 2.11 -23.83 -10.30
N ASP A 299 3.24 -23.90 -9.59
CA ASP A 299 3.52 -24.98 -8.65
C ASP A 299 2.55 -24.98 -7.45
N LEU A 300 2.28 -23.81 -6.87
CA LEU A 300 1.25 -23.65 -5.82
C LEU A 300 -0.14 -24.04 -6.34
N LEU A 301 -0.50 -23.58 -7.54
CA LEU A 301 -1.78 -23.89 -8.16
C LEU A 301 -1.91 -25.40 -8.42
N ARG A 302 -0.85 -26.07 -8.86
CA ARG A 302 -0.82 -27.53 -9.08
C ARG A 302 -0.97 -28.31 -7.78
N GLN A 303 -0.34 -27.84 -6.70
CA GLN A 303 -0.51 -28.45 -5.38
C GLN A 303 -1.96 -28.32 -4.90
N ALA A 304 -2.57 -27.15 -5.08
CA ALA A 304 -3.96 -26.90 -4.70
C ALA A 304 -4.97 -27.70 -5.56
N ALA A 305 -4.66 -27.93 -6.84
CA ALA A 305 -5.55 -28.64 -7.76
C ALA A 305 -5.48 -30.17 -7.65
N LYS A 306 -4.50 -30.72 -6.92
CA LYS A 306 -4.20 -32.15 -6.93
C LYS A 306 -5.42 -33.00 -6.53
N GLY A 307 -5.88 -33.85 -7.44
CA GLY A 307 -7.04 -34.71 -7.25
C GLY A 307 -8.40 -34.03 -7.44
N LEU A 308 -8.43 -32.77 -7.89
CA LEU A 308 -9.64 -32.02 -8.22
C LEU A 308 -9.95 -32.08 -9.72
N ASP A 309 -11.19 -31.78 -10.09
CA ASP A 309 -11.67 -31.83 -11.48
C ASP A 309 -10.95 -30.84 -12.42
N TRP A 310 -10.40 -29.76 -11.86
CA TRP A 310 -9.65 -28.74 -12.58
C TRP A 310 -8.12 -28.97 -12.59
N GLU A 311 -7.60 -30.09 -12.08
CA GLU A 311 -6.15 -30.43 -12.13
C GLU A 311 -5.61 -30.41 -13.58
N ASN A 312 -6.38 -30.96 -14.51
CA ASN A 312 -6.00 -31.01 -15.92
C ASN A 312 -5.87 -29.61 -16.54
N GLU A 313 -6.71 -28.65 -16.13
CA GLU A 313 -6.62 -27.26 -16.60
C GLU A 313 -5.30 -26.62 -16.15
N VAL A 314 -4.84 -26.92 -14.92
CA VAL A 314 -3.54 -26.45 -14.41
C VAL A 314 -2.39 -27.05 -15.20
N ILE A 315 -2.41 -28.36 -15.43
CA ILE A 315 -1.36 -29.06 -16.20
C ILE A 315 -1.27 -28.48 -17.62
N GLN A 316 -2.41 -28.24 -18.27
CA GLN A 316 -2.44 -27.61 -19.60
C GLN A 316 -1.88 -26.18 -19.57
N THR A 317 -2.22 -25.40 -18.54
CA THR A 317 -1.70 -24.03 -18.37
C THR A 317 -0.19 -24.03 -18.16
N GLN A 318 0.33 -24.94 -17.33
CA GLN A 318 1.76 -25.12 -17.12
C GLN A 318 2.47 -25.51 -18.42
N GLY A 319 1.93 -26.46 -19.19
CA GLY A 319 2.48 -26.85 -20.49
C GLY A 319 2.49 -25.71 -21.52
N ARG A 320 1.44 -24.86 -21.54
CA ARG A 320 1.39 -23.66 -22.38
C ARG A 320 2.46 -22.64 -21.98
N TYR A 321 2.70 -22.46 -20.69
CA TYR A 321 3.74 -21.56 -20.18
C TYR A 321 5.14 -22.06 -20.51
N SER A 322 5.45 -23.33 -20.25
CA SER A 322 6.77 -23.90 -20.61
C SER A 322 7.07 -23.75 -22.09
N LYS A 323 6.09 -24.02 -22.96
CA LYS A 323 6.25 -23.80 -24.40
C LYS A 323 6.48 -22.33 -24.76
N LEU A 324 5.76 -21.42 -24.12
CA LEU A 324 5.92 -19.98 -24.36
C LEU A 324 7.32 -19.49 -23.96
N GLU A 325 7.88 -19.99 -22.85
CA GLU A 325 9.25 -19.68 -22.44
C GLU A 325 10.30 -20.31 -23.37
N GLU A 326 10.08 -21.53 -23.88
CA GLU A 326 10.94 -22.14 -24.90
C GLU A 326 10.98 -21.33 -26.20
N ASP A 327 9.83 -20.77 -26.60
CA ASP A 327 9.67 -19.99 -27.82
C ASP A 327 9.99 -18.49 -27.63
N LYS A 328 10.46 -18.07 -26.45
CA LYS A 328 10.66 -16.64 -26.09
C LYS A 328 11.63 -15.90 -27.01
N ASP A 329 12.74 -16.55 -27.35
CA ASP A 329 13.78 -15.97 -28.20
C ASP A 329 13.46 -16.04 -29.70
N SER A 330 12.50 -16.89 -30.09
CA SER A 330 12.11 -17.13 -31.48
C SER A 330 10.80 -16.43 -31.88
N SER A 331 10.00 -15.99 -30.89
CA SER A 331 8.70 -15.34 -31.09
C SER A 331 8.80 -13.83 -31.27
N ASP A 332 7.85 -13.24 -32.00
CA ASP A 332 7.66 -11.79 -31.96
C ASP A 332 7.33 -11.38 -30.50
N SER A 333 8.04 -10.36 -30.02
CA SER A 333 7.81 -9.72 -28.71
C SER A 333 6.32 -9.43 -28.40
N ARG A 334 5.51 -9.12 -29.41
CA ARG A 334 4.06 -8.87 -29.24
C ARG A 334 3.27 -10.14 -29.00
N ASP A 335 3.60 -11.20 -29.73
CA ASP A 335 2.94 -12.50 -29.61
C ASP A 335 3.29 -13.15 -28.26
N TYR A 336 4.55 -13.06 -27.85
CA TYR A 336 4.98 -13.50 -26.52
C TYR A 336 4.22 -12.78 -25.41
N ARG A 337 4.15 -11.44 -25.44
CA ARG A 337 3.41 -10.65 -24.44
C ARG A 337 1.94 -11.01 -24.37
N THR A 338 1.31 -11.23 -25.52
CA THR A 338 -0.11 -11.60 -25.60
C THR A 338 -0.34 -13.00 -25.03
N GLY A 339 0.51 -13.97 -25.40
CA GLY A 339 0.45 -15.32 -24.86
C GLY A 339 0.66 -15.35 -23.35
N LEU A 340 1.62 -14.57 -22.85
CA LEU A 340 1.90 -14.45 -21.42
C LEU A 340 0.69 -13.88 -20.68
N ALA A 341 0.11 -12.78 -21.18
CA ALA A 341 -1.08 -12.17 -20.57
C ALA A 341 -2.25 -13.16 -20.45
N GLN A 342 -2.49 -13.98 -21.48
CA GLN A 342 -3.53 -15.01 -21.44
C GLN A 342 -3.25 -16.09 -20.40
N ILE A 343 -2.00 -16.52 -20.26
CA ILE A 343 -1.59 -17.49 -19.23
C ILE A 343 -1.80 -16.91 -17.85
N LEU A 344 -1.36 -15.67 -17.62
CA LEU A 344 -1.54 -14.98 -16.35
C LEU A 344 -3.02 -14.83 -15.99
N ASP A 345 -3.87 -14.43 -16.94
CA ASP A 345 -5.32 -14.37 -16.71
C ASP A 345 -5.90 -15.75 -16.38
N THR A 346 -5.42 -16.82 -17.04
CA THR A 346 -5.85 -18.19 -16.74
C THR A 346 -5.45 -18.61 -15.32
N ILE A 347 -4.22 -18.33 -14.88
CA ILE A 347 -3.76 -18.60 -13.52
C ILE A 347 -4.63 -17.85 -12.51
N LEU A 348 -4.94 -16.58 -12.77
CA LEU A 348 -5.78 -15.77 -11.88
C LEU A 348 -7.22 -16.31 -11.80
N GLU A 349 -7.81 -16.77 -12.91
CA GLU A 349 -9.12 -17.41 -12.89
C GLU A 349 -9.10 -18.73 -12.13
N LEU A 350 -8.10 -19.59 -12.35
CA LEU A 350 -7.94 -20.85 -11.62
C LEU A 350 -7.71 -20.61 -10.11
N SER A 351 -7.01 -19.54 -9.73
CA SER A 351 -6.84 -19.16 -8.32
C SER A 351 -8.16 -18.89 -7.59
N LYS A 352 -9.25 -18.57 -8.32
CA LYS A 352 -10.59 -18.40 -7.72
C LYS A 352 -11.25 -19.74 -7.36
N LYS A 353 -10.83 -20.85 -7.98
CA LYS A 353 -11.30 -22.21 -7.66
C LYS A 353 -10.62 -22.79 -6.41
N VAL A 354 -9.52 -22.17 -5.95
CA VAL A 354 -8.80 -22.61 -4.75
C VAL A 354 -9.66 -22.31 -3.52
N ASN A 355 -10.19 -23.37 -2.91
CA ASN A 355 -11.09 -23.39 -1.75
C ASN A 355 -12.52 -22.85 -1.99
N GLN A 356 -13.07 -23.04 -3.20
CA GLN A 356 -14.53 -23.11 -3.41
C GLN A 356 -15.09 -24.50 -3.06
#